data_AF-A0AAD4LK08-F1
#
_entry.id   AF-A0AAD4LK08-F1
#
_cell.length_a   1.000
_cell.length_b   1.000
_cell.length_c   1.000
_cell.angle_alpha   90.00
_cell.angle_beta   90.00
_cell.angle_gamma   90.00
#
_symmetry.space_group_name_H-M   'P 1'
#
loop_
_entity.id
_entity.type
_entity.pdbx_description
1 polymer ?
#
loop_
_entity_poly.entity_id
_entity_poly.type
_entity_poly.pdbx_seq_one_letter_code
_entity_poly.pdbx_strand_id
1 'polypeptide(L)'
;MTESIAFETAVSQEEARLRQLHPTVEDVPSCMSVFDDFLSCNILGTQLKSIYRFGEMAHCSAKWNEFKFCLSIKGLHPEQRRDAWIKHRAEWWARRRLGTSSENVWQRRAYVLSSRQFL
;
A
#
# COMPACT_ATOMS: atom_id res chain seq x y z
N MET A 1 8.31 17.83 -12.08
CA MET A 1 7.46 17.44 -13.21
C MET A 1 7.64 15.98 -13.61
N THR A 2 8.86 15.45 -13.72
CA THR A 2 9.09 14.02 -14.01
C THR A 2 8.57 13.10 -12.91
N GLU A 3 8.76 13.46 -11.63
CA GLU A 3 8.26 12.67 -10.49
C GLU A 3 6.73 12.59 -10.42
N SER A 4 6.01 13.67 -10.74
CA SER A 4 4.54 13.68 -10.74
C SER A 4 3.97 12.81 -11.87
N ILE A 5 4.59 12.85 -13.06
CA ILE A 5 4.20 12.00 -14.19
C ILE A 5 4.44 10.52 -13.86
N ALA A 6 5.57 10.19 -13.21
CA ALA A 6 5.87 8.83 -12.78
C ALA A 6 4.87 8.32 -11.73
N PHE A 7 4.45 9.19 -10.80
CA PHE A 7 3.42 8.88 -9.81
C PHE A 7 2.06 8.58 -10.45
N GLU A 8 1.57 9.48 -11.31
CA GLU A 8 0.28 9.30 -11.99
C GLU A 8 0.25 8.03 -12.84
N THR A 9 1.34 7.75 -13.55
CA THR A 9 1.49 6.51 -14.34
C THR A 9 1.43 5.27 -13.45
N ALA A 10 2.14 5.30 -12.31
CA ALA A 10 2.11 4.20 -11.35
C ALA A 10 0.72 3.99 -10.73
N VAL A 11 0.00 5.07 -10.42
CA VAL A 11 -1.39 4.99 -9.92
C VAL A 11 -2.30 4.34 -10.95
N SER A 12 -2.23 4.76 -12.22
CA SER A 12 -3.05 4.18 -13.29
C SER A 12 -2.78 2.68 -13.49
N GLN A 13 -1.52 2.26 -13.45
CA GLN A 13 -1.14 0.84 -13.51
C GLN A 13 -1.69 0.05 -12.32
N GLU A 14 -1.57 0.58 -11.10
CA GLU A 14 -2.08 -0.08 -9.89
C GLU A 14 -3.61 -0.14 -9.88
N GLU A 15 -4.29 0.91 -10.35
CA GLU A 15 -5.75 0.91 -10.48
C GLU A 15 -6.22 -0.19 -11.45
N ALA A 16 -5.60 -0.31 -12.63
CA ALA A 16 -5.92 -1.35 -13.60
C ALA A 16 -5.72 -2.76 -13.00
N ARG A 17 -4.61 -2.97 -12.27
CA ARG A 17 -4.33 -4.24 -11.57
C ARG A 17 -5.34 -4.54 -10.48
N LEU A 18 -5.71 -3.55 -9.66
CA LEU A 18 -6.66 -3.71 -8.55
C LEU A 18 -8.08 -3.96 -9.05
N ARG A 19 -8.50 -3.34 -10.16
CA ARG A 19 -9.80 -3.62 -10.79
C ARG A 19 -9.92 -5.06 -11.26
N GLN A 20 -8.83 -5.68 -11.71
CA GLN A 20 -8.79 -7.10 -12.07
C GLN A 20 -8.84 -8.02 -10.85
N LEU A 21 -8.19 -7.63 -9.74
CA LEU A 21 -8.14 -8.42 -8.50
C LEU A 21 -9.42 -8.34 -7.66
N HIS A 22 -10.14 -7.23 -7.74
CA HIS A 22 -11.36 -6.96 -6.98
C HIS A 22 -12.51 -6.65 -7.94
N PRO A 23 -12.99 -7.64 -8.73
CA PRO A 23 -14.01 -7.41 -9.76
C PRO A 23 -15.35 -6.95 -9.19
N THR A 24 -15.75 -7.36 -7.97
CA THR A 24 -17.08 -7.07 -7.43
C THR A 24 -17.03 -6.20 -6.17
N VAL A 25 -18.20 -5.72 -5.71
CA VAL A 25 -18.32 -4.86 -4.51
C VAL A 25 -18.11 -5.61 -3.20
N GLU A 26 -18.28 -6.93 -3.22
CA GLU A 26 -18.06 -7.84 -2.08
C GLU A 26 -16.57 -8.04 -1.77
N ASP A 27 -15.69 -7.80 -2.76
CA ASP A 27 -14.24 -7.91 -2.58
C ASP A 27 -13.63 -6.75 -1.77
N VAL A 28 -14.42 -5.70 -1.52
CA VAL A 28 -14.01 -4.54 -0.73
C VAL A 28 -14.21 -4.84 0.77
N PRO A 29 -13.17 -4.69 1.61
CA PRO A 29 -13.27 -5.01 3.03
C PRO A 29 -14.30 -4.14 3.74
N SER A 30 -15.00 -4.73 4.72
CA SER A 30 -15.90 -3.98 5.59
C SER A 30 -15.11 -3.11 6.57
N CYS A 31 -15.67 -1.98 7.01
CA CYS A 31 -14.95 -1.13 7.98
C CYS A 31 -14.69 -1.84 9.33
N MET A 32 -15.47 -2.86 9.69
CA MET A 32 -15.18 -3.69 10.86
C MET A 32 -13.93 -4.55 10.63
N SER A 33 -13.77 -5.16 9.45
CA SER A 33 -12.54 -5.91 9.14
C SER A 33 -11.29 -5.01 9.15
N VAL A 34 -11.42 -3.77 8.64
CA VAL A 34 -10.32 -2.78 8.69
C VAL A 34 -10.03 -2.33 10.13
N PHE A 35 -11.05 -2.29 11.00
CA PHE A 35 -10.89 -1.99 12.41
C PHE A 35 -10.19 -3.13 13.16
N ASP A 36 -10.55 -4.38 12.89
CA ASP A 36 -9.89 -5.57 13.46
C ASP A 36 -8.41 -5.60 13.05
N ASP A 37 -8.11 -5.20 11.82
CA ASP A 37 -6.75 -5.01 11.32
C ASP A 37 -5.96 -3.95 12.10
N PHE A 38 -6.61 -2.88 12.55
CA PHE A 38 -6.00 -1.87 13.42
C PHE A 38 -5.80 -2.41 14.84
N LEU A 39 -6.81 -3.08 15.42
CA LEU A 39 -6.72 -3.65 16.76
C LEU A 39 -5.63 -4.71 16.84
N SER A 40 -5.53 -5.61 15.87
CA SER A 40 -4.52 -6.68 15.83
C SER A 40 -3.08 -6.15 15.92
N CYS A 41 -2.84 -4.95 15.41
CA CYS A 41 -1.55 -4.25 15.54
C CYS A 41 -1.29 -3.79 16.98
N ASN A 42 -2.32 -3.32 17.69
CA ASN A 42 -2.20 -2.77 19.04
C ASN A 42 -2.25 -3.82 20.16
N ILE A 43 -2.55 -5.07 19.85
CA ILE A 43 -2.54 -6.14 20.85
C ILE A 43 -1.14 -6.30 21.46
N LEU A 44 -1.09 -6.47 22.78
CA LEU A 44 0.15 -6.59 23.57
C LEU A 44 1.15 -7.59 22.99
N GLY A 45 0.69 -8.76 22.55
CA GLY A 45 1.56 -9.78 21.95
C GLY A 45 2.26 -9.31 20.67
N THR A 46 1.58 -8.55 19.82
CA THR A 46 2.17 -7.95 18.60
C THR A 46 3.19 -6.88 18.96
N GLN A 47 2.85 -6.04 19.94
CA GLN A 47 3.72 -4.96 20.41
C GLN A 47 5.00 -5.48 21.08
N LEU A 48 4.89 -6.51 21.92
CA LEU A 48 6.06 -7.17 22.53
C LEU A 48 7.00 -7.79 21.49
N LYS A 49 6.44 -8.43 20.44
CA LYS A 49 7.25 -8.94 19.32
C LYS A 49 7.97 -7.83 18.56
N SER A 50 7.34 -6.66 18.40
CA SER A 50 7.96 -5.50 17.78
C SER A 50 9.13 -4.99 18.61
N ILE A 51 8.92 -4.83 19.92
CA ILE A 51 9.97 -4.39 20.84
C ILE A 51 11.15 -5.37 20.83
N TYR A 52 10.87 -6.68 20.86
CA TYR A 52 11.93 -7.69 20.81
C TYR A 52 12.76 -7.64 19.51
N ARG A 53 12.12 -7.42 18.35
CA ARG A 53 12.79 -7.44 17.04
C ARG A 53 13.46 -6.13 16.67
N PHE A 54 12.83 -5.01 16.99
CA PHE A 54 13.19 -3.68 16.48
C PHE A 54 13.54 -2.68 17.60
N GLY A 55 13.30 -3.02 18.87
CA GLY A 55 13.56 -2.13 20.01
C GLY A 55 12.48 -1.07 20.24
N GLU A 56 11.39 -1.08 19.47
CA GLU A 56 10.33 -0.08 19.54
C GLU A 56 8.93 -0.70 19.35
N MET A 57 7.92 0.04 19.83
CA MET A 57 6.52 -0.31 19.60
C MET A 57 6.18 -0.22 18.11
N ALA A 58 5.31 -1.11 17.63
CA ALA A 58 4.89 -1.09 16.24
C ALA A 58 4.02 0.13 15.96
N HIS A 59 4.35 0.85 14.88
CA HIS A 59 3.59 2.01 14.44
C HIS A 59 2.27 1.61 13.75
N CYS A 60 1.16 1.71 14.46
CA CYS A 60 -0.17 1.34 13.96
C CYS A 60 -0.97 2.48 13.29
N SER A 61 -0.38 3.68 13.15
CA SER A 61 -1.07 4.88 12.64
C SER A 61 -1.59 4.73 11.20
N ALA A 62 -0.85 4.02 10.34
CA ALA A 62 -1.28 3.77 8.97
C ALA A 62 -2.59 2.96 8.90
N LYS A 63 -2.76 1.96 9.78
CA LYS A 63 -3.98 1.16 9.87
C LYS A 63 -5.15 1.97 10.43
N TRP A 64 -4.88 2.86 11.38
CA TRP A 64 -5.88 3.80 11.88
C TRP A 64 -6.39 4.76 10.80
N ASN A 65 -5.49 5.25 9.95
CA ASN A 65 -5.86 6.11 8.83
C ASN A 65 -6.70 5.36 7.79
N GLU A 66 -6.42 4.08 7.55
CA GLU A 66 -7.24 3.23 6.68
C GLU A 66 -8.67 3.08 7.24
N PHE A 67 -8.80 2.87 8.55
CA PHE A 67 -10.12 2.80 9.19
C PHE A 67 -10.89 4.11 9.06
N LYS A 68 -10.24 5.26 9.30
CA LYS A 68 -10.87 6.58 9.10
C LYS A 68 -11.34 6.78 7.67
N PHE A 69 -10.51 6.39 6.70
CA PHE A 69 -10.87 6.46 5.28
C PHE A 69 -12.07 5.56 4.97
N CYS A 70 -12.12 4.34 5.50
CA CYS A 70 -13.29 3.47 5.33
C CYS A 70 -14.57 4.12 5.86
N LEU A 71 -14.50 4.75 7.05
CA LEU A 71 -15.64 5.47 7.61
C LEU A 71 -16.07 6.67 6.76
N SER A 72 -15.14 7.40 6.13
CA SER A 72 -15.49 8.56 5.30
C SER A 72 -16.21 8.17 4.01
N ILE A 73 -15.97 6.97 3.46
CA ILE A 73 -16.62 6.48 2.24
C ILE A 73 -17.82 5.54 2.50
N LYS A 74 -18.13 5.24 3.77
CA LYS A 74 -19.17 4.26 4.15
C LYS A 74 -20.57 4.58 3.59
N GLY A 75 -20.89 5.87 3.45
CA GLY A 75 -22.20 6.34 2.97
C GLY A 75 -22.38 6.34 1.45
N LEU A 76 -21.33 6.03 0.68
CA LEU A 76 -21.40 6.00 -0.78
C LEU A 76 -22.17 4.77 -1.27
N HIS A 77 -22.70 4.86 -2.50
CA HIS A 77 -23.24 3.69 -3.21
C HIS A 77 -22.18 2.58 -3.30
N PRO A 78 -22.51 1.28 -3.21
CA PRO A 78 -21.54 0.19 -3.19
C PRO A 78 -20.48 0.26 -4.30
N GLU A 79 -20.89 0.56 -5.54
CA GLU A 79 -19.96 0.75 -6.66
C GLU A 79 -19.02 1.95 -6.47
N GLN A 80 -19.55 3.10 -6.03
CA GLN A 80 -18.75 4.29 -5.77
C GLN A 80 -17.77 4.08 -4.61
N ARG A 81 -18.20 3.33 -3.59
CA ARG A 81 -17.34 2.94 -2.47
C ARG A 81 -16.19 2.04 -2.95
N ARG A 82 -16.47 1.09 -3.84
CA ARG A 82 -15.45 0.24 -4.47
C ARG A 82 -14.47 1.07 -5.28
N ASP A 83 -14.94 1.96 -6.15
CA ASP A 83 -14.07 2.83 -6.95
C ASP A 83 -13.17 3.72 -6.07
N ALA A 84 -13.75 4.35 -5.03
CA ALA A 84 -12.99 5.16 -4.09
C ALA A 84 -11.94 4.35 -3.33
N TRP A 85 -12.28 3.14 -2.89
CA TRP A 85 -11.36 2.23 -2.22
C TRP A 85 -10.21 1.78 -3.15
N ILE A 86 -10.52 1.39 -4.39
CA ILE A 86 -9.52 1.00 -5.39
C ILE A 86 -8.55 2.16 -5.64
N LYS A 87 -9.06 3.39 -5.83
CA LYS A 87 -8.22 4.56 -6.08
C LYS A 87 -7.28 4.85 -4.90
N HIS A 88 -7.81 4.88 -3.67
CA HIS A 88 -7.01 5.07 -2.46
C HIS A 88 -5.91 3.99 -2.32
N ARG A 89 -6.26 2.74 -2.64
CA ARG A 89 -5.32 1.62 -2.60
C ARG A 89 -4.26 1.71 -3.70
N ALA A 90 -4.62 2.16 -4.89
CA ALA A 90 -3.70 2.39 -6.00
C ALA A 90 -2.67 3.48 -5.66
N GLU A 91 -3.10 4.59 -5.08
CA GLU A 91 -2.21 5.65 -4.59
C GLU A 91 -1.24 5.13 -3.53
N TRP A 92 -1.73 4.32 -2.60
CA TRP A 92 -0.87 3.71 -1.57
C TRP A 92 0.19 2.77 -2.15
N TRP A 93 -0.17 1.93 -3.12
CA TRP A 93 0.77 1.04 -3.81
C TRP A 93 1.76 1.82 -4.68
N ALA A 94 1.31 2.86 -5.37
CA ALA A 94 2.17 3.72 -6.19
C ALA A 94 3.26 4.39 -5.35
N ARG A 95 2.91 4.94 -4.17
CA ARG A 95 3.89 5.52 -3.23
C ARG A 95 4.94 4.49 -2.79
N ARG A 96 4.53 3.24 -2.56
CA ARG A 96 5.45 2.16 -2.18
C ARG A 96 6.34 1.69 -3.33
N ARG A 97 5.81 1.59 -4.54
CA ARG A 97 6.59 1.21 -5.74
C ARG A 97 7.66 2.23 -6.07
N LEU A 98 7.34 3.52 -5.94
CA LEU A 98 8.27 4.62 -6.23
C LEU A 98 9.22 4.90 -5.07
N GLY A 99 8.92 4.42 -3.87
CA GLY A 99 9.86 4.42 -2.76
C GLY A 99 11.09 3.54 -3.02
N THR A 100 12.06 3.61 -2.13
CA THR A 100 13.24 2.75 -2.19
C THR A 100 12.86 1.29 -2.01
N SER A 101 13.14 0.47 -3.01
CA SER A 101 12.90 -0.98 -2.98
C SER A 101 14.20 -1.74 -3.25
N SER A 102 14.19 -3.05 -3.00
CA SER A 102 15.31 -3.95 -3.35
C SER A 102 15.63 -3.95 -4.84
N GLU A 103 14.65 -3.64 -5.70
CA GLU A 103 14.83 -3.55 -7.14
C GLU A 103 15.89 -2.50 -7.51
N ASN A 104 15.96 -1.40 -6.75
CA ASN A 104 16.97 -0.36 -6.97
C ASN A 104 18.40 -0.86 -6.73
N VAL A 105 18.59 -1.90 -5.90
CA VAL A 105 19.89 -2.55 -5.70
C VAL A 105 20.22 -3.43 -6.90
N TRP A 106 19.25 -4.18 -7.41
CA TRP A 106 19.43 -5.06 -8.59
C TRP A 106 19.70 -4.27 -9.86
N GLN A 107 18.99 -3.15 -10.08
CA GLN A 107 19.26 -2.25 -11.20
C GLN A 107 20.70 -1.70 -11.15
N ARG A 108 21.18 -1.29 -9.97
CA ARG A 108 22.58 -0.87 -9.81
C ARG A 108 23.57 -2.00 -10.09
N ARG A 109 23.30 -3.22 -9.62
CA ARG A 109 24.14 -4.40 -9.91
C ARG A 109 24.18 -4.69 -11.41
N ALA A 110 23.03 -4.69 -12.08
CA ALA A 110 22.93 -4.91 -13.52
C ALA A 110 23.72 -3.86 -14.31
N TYR A 111 23.59 -2.59 -13.93
CA TYR A 111 24.36 -1.50 -14.53
C TYR A 111 25.88 -1.70 -14.37
N VAL A 112 26.36 -2.07 -13.17
CA VAL A 112 27.80 -2.33 -12.95
C VAL A 112 28.29 -3.52 -13.78
N LEU A 113 27.50 -4.60 -13.86
CA LEU A 113 27.86 -5.79 -14.64
C LEU A 113 27.89 -5.50 -16.14
N SER A 114 26.92 -4.76 -16.67
CA SER A 114 26.93 -4.37 -18.08
C SER A 114 28.08 -3.41 -18.40
N SER A 115 28.38 -2.46 -17.50
CA SER A 115 29.48 -1.51 -17.67
C SER A 115 30.86 -2.18 -17.69
N ARG A 116 31.02 -3.30 -16.97
CA ARG A 116 32.26 -4.09 -16.97
C ARG A 116 32.47 -4.92 -18.23
N GLN A 117 31.43 -5.14 -19.04
CA GLN A 117 31.55 -5.86 -20.32
C GLN A 117 32.17 -5.00 -21.43
N PHE A 118 32.22 -3.67 -21.23
CA PHE A 118 32.74 -2.69 -22.18
C PHE A 118 34.16 -2.18 -21.82
N LEU A 119 34.85 -2.84 -20.89
CA LEU A 119 36.28 -2.70 -20.58
C LEU A 119 36.96 -4.04 -20.78
#